data_AF-A0A6A6G9X6-F1
#
_entry.id   AF-A0A6A6G9X6-F1
#
_cell.length_a   1.000
_cell.length_b   1.000
_cell.length_c   1.000
_cell.angle_alpha   90.00
_cell.angle_beta   90.00
_cell.angle_gamma   90.00
#
_symmetry.space_group_name_H-M   'P 1'
#
loop_
_entity.id
_entity.type
_entity.pdbx_description
1 polymer ?
#
loop_
_entity_poly.entity_id
_entity_poly.type
_entity_poly.pdbx_seq_one_letter_code
_entity_poly.pdbx_strand_id
1 'polypeptide(L)'
;MENFARRGKSVLARGSPFAGKHLRHEMLPNLNTTLYLLTCCTQIANAERIVSPAGWNWDYGSARGFPNESEYTVVKVDFYNNIKTYLAELNNTNIRSLEDIVQYNYDNDGTEGGNPGTVPAYESGQDGFLASLDSKGTQNETYFQALAFCQRATREEGIDAMLNQGPDGTRIDALLVPPRVGQTYQIAAQAGYPYITIPAATEKENGMPFGLGLMGSAWEEEKLIRVSSAAEDVIKQAQAQGMKVGRTLPEWREYTARNIPVINI
;
A
#
# COMPACT_ATOMS: atom_id res chain seq x y z
N MET A 1 -11.89 3.75 -20.94
CA MET A 1 -10.97 3.02 -20.03
C MET A 1 -9.74 2.35 -20.70
N GLU A 2 -9.40 2.63 -21.97
CA GLU A 2 -8.26 1.97 -22.65
C GLU A 2 -7.06 2.88 -22.99
N ASN A 3 -7.19 4.21 -22.81
CA ASN A 3 -6.27 5.15 -23.44
C ASN A 3 -5.25 5.87 -22.52
N PHE A 4 -5.33 5.74 -21.20
CA PHE A 4 -4.29 6.28 -20.30
C PHE A 4 -3.23 5.25 -19.88
N ALA A 5 -3.57 3.96 -19.87
CA ALA A 5 -2.64 2.85 -19.61
C ALA A 5 -1.62 2.60 -20.75
N ARG A 6 -1.68 3.33 -21.86
CA ARG A 6 -0.75 3.21 -23.00
C ARG A 6 0.43 4.18 -22.98
N ARG A 7 0.40 5.27 -22.20
CA ARG A 7 1.50 6.28 -22.19
C ARG A 7 2.53 6.10 -21.07
N GLY A 8 2.35 5.12 -20.19
CA GLY A 8 3.34 4.72 -19.17
C GLY A 8 3.98 3.33 -19.42
N LYS A 9 3.66 2.65 -20.51
CA LYS A 9 4.28 1.37 -20.87
C LYS A 9 5.59 1.65 -21.60
N SER A 10 6.75 1.44 -20.94
CA SER A 10 8.00 0.93 -21.56
C SER A 10 9.31 1.21 -20.80
N VAL A 11 9.35 1.91 -19.65
CA VAL A 11 10.68 2.28 -19.07
C VAL A 11 11.05 1.61 -17.73
N LEU A 12 10.11 1.00 -17.01
CA LEU A 12 10.41 0.49 -15.65
C LEU A 12 10.43 -1.03 -15.49
N ALA A 13 10.25 -1.82 -16.55
CA ALA A 13 10.21 -3.29 -16.44
C ALA A 13 11.53 -4.01 -16.81
N ARG A 14 12.46 -3.36 -17.54
CA ARG A 14 13.82 -3.88 -17.79
C ARG A 14 14.75 -2.69 -18.03
N GLY A 15 15.78 -2.54 -17.20
CA GLY A 15 16.85 -1.56 -17.45
C GLY A 15 16.93 -0.35 -16.51
N SER A 16 16.35 -0.38 -15.30
CA SER A 16 16.73 0.60 -14.28
C SER A 16 18.22 0.43 -13.96
N PRO A 17 19.09 1.45 -14.12
CA PRO A 17 20.51 1.37 -13.81
C PRO A 17 20.81 1.22 -12.31
N PHE A 18 19.76 1.11 -11.47
CA PHE A 18 19.82 0.92 -10.03
C PHE A 18 19.23 -0.42 -9.56
N ALA A 19 18.64 -1.22 -10.46
CA ALA A 19 18.19 -2.55 -10.11
C ALA A 19 19.39 -3.43 -9.73
N GLY A 20 19.41 -3.93 -8.49
CA GLY A 20 20.47 -4.82 -8.01
C GLY A 20 21.76 -4.14 -7.55
N LYS A 21 21.76 -2.83 -7.26
CA LYS A 21 22.96 -2.14 -6.75
C LYS A 21 23.03 -2.15 -5.22
N HIS A 22 24.15 -2.65 -4.69
CA HIS A 22 24.57 -2.48 -3.30
C HIS A 22 24.80 -0.99 -3.00
N LEU A 23 24.00 -0.41 -2.12
CA LEU A 23 24.34 0.85 -1.46
C LEU A 23 25.16 0.53 -0.20
N ARG A 24 26.34 -0.07 -0.36
CA ARG A 24 27.29 -0.21 0.76
C ARG A 24 28.19 1.02 0.84
N HIS A 25 28.36 1.53 2.05
CA HIS A 25 29.35 2.53 2.47
C HIS A 25 29.34 3.95 1.86
N GLU A 26 28.74 4.19 0.68
CA GLU A 26 28.89 5.49 0.00
C GLU A 26 27.91 6.58 0.48
N MET A 27 26.79 6.21 1.12
CA MET A 27 25.77 7.18 1.58
C MET A 27 25.70 7.34 3.11
N LEU A 28 26.24 6.42 3.91
CA LEU A 28 26.08 6.37 5.38
C LEU A 28 27.38 5.92 6.09
N PRO A 29 28.45 6.75 6.12
CA PRO A 29 29.74 6.33 6.67
C PRO A 29 29.76 6.08 8.19
N ASN A 30 28.73 6.54 8.93
CA ASN A 30 28.71 6.52 10.40
C ASN A 30 27.73 5.52 11.02
N LEU A 31 27.08 4.68 10.22
CA LEU A 31 26.16 3.66 10.69
C LEU A 31 26.56 2.32 10.07
N ASN A 32 26.81 1.31 10.91
CA ASN A 32 26.92 -0.09 10.49
C ASN A 32 25.52 -0.60 10.08
N THR A 33 24.95 -0.02 9.03
CA THR A 33 23.59 -0.30 8.56
C THR A 33 23.64 -0.60 7.07
N THR A 34 23.11 -1.76 6.69
CA THR A 34 23.02 -2.15 5.28
C THR A 34 21.60 -1.90 4.80
N LEU A 35 21.42 -0.87 3.96
CA LEU A 35 20.15 -0.55 3.31
C LEU A 35 20.17 -1.13 1.89
N TYR A 36 19.21 -1.98 1.55
CA TYR A 36 19.09 -2.49 0.19
C TYR A 36 17.88 -1.89 -0.53
N LEU A 37 18.14 -1.35 -1.72
CA LEU A 37 17.11 -0.80 -2.60
C LEU A 37 16.42 -1.95 -3.34
N LEU A 38 15.20 -2.29 -2.91
CA LEU A 38 14.30 -3.09 -3.72
C LEU A 38 13.65 -2.19 -4.77
N THR A 39 14.21 -2.21 -5.97
CA THR A 39 13.50 -1.73 -7.14
C THR A 39 12.40 -2.74 -7.49
N CYS A 40 11.21 -2.49 -6.95
CA CYS A 40 9.99 -3.27 -7.17
C CYS A 40 10.01 -4.61 -6.43
N CYS A 41 8.93 -4.96 -5.73
CA CYS A 41 8.74 -6.21 -4.98
C CYS A 41 8.80 -7.50 -5.85
N THR A 42 9.36 -7.44 -7.06
CA THR A 42 9.55 -8.56 -8.00
C THR A 42 10.56 -9.60 -7.52
N GLN A 43 11.26 -9.33 -6.42
CA GLN A 43 12.25 -10.24 -5.82
C GLN A 43 11.65 -11.14 -4.72
N ILE A 44 10.38 -10.93 -4.35
CA ILE A 44 9.66 -11.79 -3.41
C ILE A 44 9.30 -13.10 -4.10
N ALA A 45 9.44 -14.24 -3.40
CA ALA A 45 9.27 -15.59 -3.95
C ALA A 45 7.85 -15.91 -4.47
N ASN A 46 6.87 -15.01 -4.32
CA ASN A 46 5.50 -15.12 -4.84
C ASN A 46 4.98 -13.78 -5.43
N ALA A 47 5.86 -12.91 -5.91
CA ALA A 47 5.48 -11.58 -6.37
C ALA A 47 4.35 -11.60 -7.42
N GLU A 48 4.35 -12.58 -8.32
CA GLU A 48 3.33 -12.78 -9.35
C GLU A 48 1.93 -13.14 -8.81
N ARG A 49 1.85 -13.61 -7.56
CA ARG A 49 0.58 -13.99 -6.91
C ARG A 49 0.05 -12.90 -5.98
N ILE A 50 0.95 -12.13 -5.35
CA ILE A 50 0.57 -11.11 -4.35
C ILE A 50 0.70 -9.66 -4.86
N VAL A 51 1.37 -9.43 -5.98
CA VAL A 51 1.58 -8.09 -6.58
C VAL A 51 0.89 -8.00 -7.93
N SER A 52 -0.23 -7.27 -7.97
CA SER A 52 -0.96 -7.02 -9.22
C SER A 52 -0.13 -6.21 -10.22
N PRO A 53 0.08 -6.67 -11.48
CA PRO A 53 0.88 -5.93 -12.46
C PRO A 53 0.20 -4.63 -12.95
N ALA A 54 -1.09 -4.45 -12.64
CA ALA A 54 -1.89 -3.30 -13.07
C ALA A 54 -1.96 -2.18 -12.01
N GLY A 55 -1.20 -2.28 -10.92
CA GLY A 55 -1.25 -1.36 -9.79
C GLY A 55 -1.93 -1.98 -8.57
N TRP A 56 -2.26 -1.16 -7.58
CA TRP A 56 -2.91 -1.61 -6.34
C TRP A 56 -4.22 -2.35 -6.62
N ASN A 57 -4.35 -3.54 -6.04
CA ASN A 57 -5.55 -4.35 -6.10
C ASN A 57 -5.54 -5.34 -4.91
N TRP A 58 -6.31 -5.02 -3.88
CA TRP A 58 -6.52 -5.90 -2.72
C TRP A 58 -7.31 -7.18 -3.01
N ASP A 59 -8.02 -7.25 -4.14
CA ASP A 59 -8.77 -8.44 -4.57
C ASP A 59 -8.07 -9.18 -5.72
N TYR A 60 -6.75 -9.01 -5.84
CA TYR A 60 -5.98 -9.58 -6.95
C TYR A 60 -6.07 -11.11 -7.00
N GLY A 61 -6.11 -11.78 -5.85
CA GLY A 61 -6.30 -13.24 -5.78
C GLY A 61 -7.59 -13.67 -6.48
N SER A 62 -8.73 -13.08 -6.13
CA SER A 62 -10.02 -13.39 -6.75
C SER A 62 -10.06 -12.98 -8.22
N ALA A 63 -9.46 -11.85 -8.58
CA ALA A 63 -9.34 -11.42 -9.99
C ALA A 63 -8.56 -12.42 -10.86
N ARG A 64 -7.67 -13.23 -10.24
CA ARG A 64 -6.99 -14.36 -10.89
C ARG A 64 -7.76 -15.69 -10.82
N GLY A 65 -8.92 -15.73 -10.16
CA GLY A 65 -9.70 -16.96 -9.91
C GLY A 65 -9.32 -17.72 -8.64
N PHE A 66 -8.54 -17.12 -7.75
CA PHE A 66 -8.06 -17.71 -6.50
C PHE A 66 -8.53 -16.90 -5.28
N PRO A 67 -9.81 -16.95 -4.91
CA PRO A 67 -10.32 -16.22 -3.75
C PRO A 67 -9.68 -16.67 -2.42
N ASN A 68 -9.15 -17.89 -2.39
CA ASN A 68 -8.34 -18.44 -1.29
C ASN A 68 -6.89 -17.91 -1.27
N GLU A 69 -6.55 -16.96 -2.14
CA GLU A 69 -5.27 -16.23 -2.17
C GLU A 69 -5.50 -14.71 -2.14
N SER A 70 -6.70 -14.26 -1.74
CA SER A 70 -7.09 -12.85 -1.82
C SER A 70 -7.19 -12.21 -0.44
N GLU A 71 -6.52 -11.07 -0.26
CA GLU A 71 -6.63 -10.23 0.94
C GLU A 71 -8.09 -9.78 1.15
N TYR A 72 -8.77 -9.39 0.08
CA TYR A 72 -10.15 -8.90 0.16
C TYR A 72 -11.14 -9.97 0.64
N THR A 73 -10.86 -11.27 0.42
CA THR A 73 -11.65 -12.38 1.00
C THR A 73 -11.65 -12.34 2.52
N VAL A 74 -10.51 -12.02 3.13
CA VAL A 74 -10.37 -11.89 4.58
C VAL A 74 -11.03 -10.59 5.05
N VAL A 75 -10.67 -9.47 4.42
CA VAL A 75 -11.13 -8.12 4.83
C VAL A 75 -12.64 -8.02 4.87
N LYS A 76 -13.35 -8.51 3.85
CA LYS A 76 -14.82 -8.38 3.80
C LYS A 76 -15.53 -9.22 4.86
N VAL A 77 -14.97 -10.37 5.23
CA VAL A 77 -15.50 -11.24 6.31
C VAL A 77 -15.24 -10.60 7.68
N ASP A 78 -14.01 -10.14 7.90
CA ASP A 78 -13.62 -9.51 9.16
C ASP A 78 -14.38 -8.20 9.38
N PHE A 79 -14.55 -7.38 8.34
CA PHE A 79 -15.31 -6.13 8.44
C PHE A 79 -16.75 -6.37 8.91
N TYR A 80 -17.46 -7.37 8.36
CA TYR A 80 -18.83 -7.71 8.75
C TYR A 80 -18.92 -7.97 10.26
N ASN A 81 -17.98 -8.76 10.80
CA ASN A 81 -17.96 -9.14 12.21
C ASN A 81 -17.48 -7.98 13.11
N ASN A 82 -16.44 -7.26 12.69
CA ASN A 82 -15.78 -6.23 13.50
C ASN A 82 -16.61 -4.96 13.59
N ILE A 83 -17.26 -4.52 12.51
CA ILE A 83 -18.09 -3.31 12.54
C ILE A 83 -19.29 -3.50 13.46
N LYS A 84 -19.92 -4.67 13.45
CA LYS A 84 -21.01 -5.01 14.36
C LYS A 84 -20.56 -4.98 15.83
N THR A 85 -19.37 -5.50 16.10
CA THR A 85 -18.77 -5.48 17.45
C THR A 85 -18.55 -4.05 17.93
N TYR A 86 -17.92 -3.21 17.10
CA TYR A 86 -17.71 -1.79 17.40
C TYR A 86 -19.02 -1.02 17.62
N LEU A 87 -20.02 -1.20 16.75
CA LEU A 87 -21.31 -0.50 16.83
C LEU A 87 -22.11 -0.85 18.08
N ALA A 88 -21.92 -2.06 18.63
CA ALA A 88 -22.58 -2.48 19.88
C ALA A 88 -22.10 -1.68 21.10
N GLU A 89 -20.93 -1.04 21.03
CA GLU A 89 -20.37 -0.22 22.11
C GLU A 89 -20.88 1.23 22.10
N LEU A 90 -21.53 1.66 21.01
CA LEU A 90 -21.96 3.05 20.82
C LEU A 90 -23.34 3.32 21.42
N ASN A 91 -23.47 4.40 22.19
CA ASN A 91 -24.75 4.78 22.83
C ASN A 91 -25.45 5.99 22.18
N ASN A 92 -24.86 6.57 21.13
CA ASN A 92 -25.31 7.81 20.50
C ASN A 92 -25.89 7.62 19.09
N THR A 93 -26.16 6.38 18.68
CA THR A 93 -26.72 6.03 17.38
C THR A 93 -27.64 4.83 17.50
N ASN A 94 -28.60 4.69 16.57
CA ASN A 94 -29.45 3.51 16.44
C ASN A 94 -28.87 2.48 15.46
N ILE A 95 -27.76 2.77 14.79
CA ILE A 95 -27.08 1.85 13.87
C ILE A 95 -26.35 0.78 14.70
N ARG A 96 -26.65 -0.50 14.44
CA ARG A 96 -26.14 -1.65 15.20
C ARG A 96 -25.49 -2.73 14.35
N SER A 97 -25.51 -2.58 13.04
CA SER A 97 -25.05 -3.61 12.11
C SER A 97 -24.58 -3.02 10.78
N LEU A 98 -23.96 -3.84 9.94
CA LEU A 98 -23.64 -3.45 8.57
C LEU A 98 -24.91 -3.25 7.73
N GLU A 99 -25.94 -4.04 8.00
CA GLU A 99 -27.26 -3.91 7.38
C GLU A 99 -27.85 -2.52 7.64
N ASP A 100 -27.74 -2.02 8.87
CA ASP A 100 -28.20 -0.68 9.23
C ASP A 100 -27.41 0.42 8.50
N ILE A 101 -26.09 0.27 8.34
CA ILE A 101 -25.26 1.20 7.58
C ILE A 101 -25.70 1.23 6.12
N VAL A 102 -25.88 0.06 5.51
CA VAL A 102 -26.28 -0.06 4.10
C VAL A 102 -27.66 0.53 3.87
N GLN A 103 -28.61 0.29 4.79
CA GLN A 103 -29.94 0.89 4.73
C GLN A 103 -29.87 2.41 4.90
N TYR A 104 -29.08 2.91 5.85
CA TYR A 104 -28.88 4.36 6.03
C TYR A 104 -28.36 5.02 4.75
N ASN A 105 -27.41 4.40 4.06
CA ASN A 105 -26.89 4.92 2.78
C ASN A 105 -27.96 4.93 1.68
N TYR A 106 -28.85 3.93 1.64
CA TYR A 106 -29.98 3.94 0.72
C TYR A 106 -31.00 5.03 1.04
N ASP A 107 -31.31 5.23 2.32
CA ASP A 107 -32.26 6.26 2.76
C ASP A 107 -31.71 7.68 2.53
N ASN A 108 -30.39 7.83 2.47
CA ASN A 108 -29.67 9.11 2.31
C ASN A 108 -28.81 9.16 1.04
N ASP A 109 -29.25 8.47 -0.02
CA ASP A 109 -28.47 8.22 -1.23
C ASP A 109 -27.94 9.49 -1.91
N GLY A 110 -28.69 10.59 -1.85
CA GLY A 110 -28.28 11.88 -2.42
C GLY A 110 -27.03 12.51 -1.80
N THR A 111 -26.57 12.03 -0.65
CA THR A 111 -25.33 12.47 0.02
C THR A 111 -24.36 11.33 0.29
N GLU A 112 -24.87 10.13 0.57
CA GLU A 112 -24.05 8.97 0.96
C GLU A 112 -23.69 8.05 -0.22
N GLY A 113 -24.40 8.13 -1.36
CA GLY A 113 -24.11 7.27 -2.52
C GLY A 113 -24.39 5.79 -2.27
N GLY A 114 -25.57 5.45 -1.76
CA GLY A 114 -26.00 4.07 -1.57
C GLY A 114 -26.20 3.31 -2.89
N ASN A 115 -26.52 4.02 -3.98
CA ASN A 115 -26.65 3.48 -5.33
C ASN A 115 -25.56 4.01 -6.27
N PRO A 116 -25.18 3.25 -7.32
CA PRO A 116 -24.25 3.74 -8.33
C PRO A 116 -24.76 5.00 -9.05
N GLY A 117 -23.85 5.94 -9.32
CA GLY A 117 -24.10 7.13 -10.13
C GLY A 117 -24.95 8.23 -9.44
N THR A 118 -25.22 8.13 -8.13
CA THR A 118 -26.00 9.15 -7.41
C THR A 118 -25.14 10.26 -6.83
N VAL A 119 -23.97 9.91 -6.29
CA VAL A 119 -22.99 10.85 -5.75
C VAL A 119 -21.65 10.64 -6.47
N PRO A 120 -21.06 11.66 -7.12
CA PRO A 120 -19.80 11.50 -7.86
C PRO A 120 -18.60 11.00 -7.05
N ALA A 121 -18.61 11.20 -5.73
CA ALA A 121 -17.58 10.67 -4.83
C ALA A 121 -17.68 9.14 -4.63
N TYR A 122 -18.86 8.56 -4.87
CA TYR A 122 -19.20 7.17 -4.67
C TYR A 122 -19.83 6.60 -5.95
N GLU A 123 -19.10 6.69 -7.07
CA GLU A 123 -19.62 6.34 -8.40
C GLU A 123 -20.16 4.91 -8.49
N SER A 124 -19.48 3.93 -7.85
CA SER A 124 -19.93 2.54 -7.76
C SER A 124 -20.95 2.28 -6.64
N GLY A 125 -21.30 3.32 -5.88
CA GLY A 125 -22.11 3.24 -4.68
C GLY A 125 -21.33 2.67 -3.49
N GLN A 126 -21.88 1.62 -2.87
CA GLN A 126 -21.36 0.99 -1.65
C GLN A 126 -20.95 -0.48 -1.84
N ASP A 127 -20.28 -0.78 -2.96
CA ASP A 127 -19.85 -2.13 -3.37
C ASP A 127 -19.09 -2.92 -2.29
N GLY A 128 -18.22 -2.25 -1.53
CA GLY A 128 -17.48 -2.85 -0.41
C GLY A 128 -18.39 -3.35 0.71
N PHE A 129 -19.41 -2.56 1.08
CA PHE A 129 -20.38 -2.96 2.09
C PHE A 129 -21.26 -4.10 1.60
N LEU A 130 -21.69 -4.06 0.34
CA LEU A 130 -22.50 -5.14 -0.24
C LEU A 130 -21.71 -6.46 -0.32
N ALA A 131 -20.43 -6.41 -0.71
CA ALA A 131 -19.56 -7.59 -0.73
C ALA A 131 -19.30 -8.15 0.67
N SER A 132 -19.21 -7.28 1.69
CA SER A 132 -19.08 -7.70 3.08
C SER A 132 -20.39 -8.29 3.62
N LEU A 133 -21.55 -7.72 3.30
CA LEU A 133 -22.86 -8.29 3.62
C LEU A 133 -23.04 -9.70 3.04
N ASP A 134 -22.66 -9.91 1.78
CA ASP A 134 -22.76 -11.22 1.12
C ASP A 134 -21.94 -12.31 1.83
N SER A 135 -20.82 -11.92 2.47
CA SER A 135 -19.99 -12.84 3.26
C SER A 135 -20.70 -13.37 4.51
N LYS A 136 -21.67 -12.60 5.05
CA LYS A 136 -22.37 -12.87 6.32
C LYS A 136 -21.42 -13.11 7.50
N GLY A 137 -20.19 -12.61 7.44
CA GLY A 137 -19.15 -12.84 8.44
C GLY A 137 -18.67 -14.29 8.52
N THR A 138 -18.94 -15.12 7.51
CA THR A 138 -18.63 -16.57 7.56
C THR A 138 -17.14 -16.82 7.33
N GLN A 139 -16.43 -17.24 8.37
CA GLN A 139 -15.05 -17.71 8.30
C GLN A 139 -15.00 -19.18 7.83
N ASN A 140 -15.27 -19.39 6.54
CA ASN A 140 -15.25 -20.73 5.92
C ASN A 140 -13.82 -21.19 5.56
N GLU A 141 -13.69 -22.34 4.91
CA GLU A 141 -12.40 -22.87 4.46
C GLU A 141 -11.64 -21.88 3.56
N THR A 142 -12.31 -21.24 2.60
CA THR A 142 -11.71 -20.24 1.72
C THR A 142 -11.13 -19.06 2.49
N TYR A 143 -11.81 -18.59 3.54
CA TYR A 143 -11.32 -17.53 4.43
C TYR A 143 -10.00 -17.94 5.11
N PHE A 144 -9.96 -19.11 5.75
CA PHE A 144 -8.77 -19.56 6.46
C PHE A 144 -7.61 -19.87 5.52
N GLN A 145 -7.89 -20.38 4.31
CA GLN A 145 -6.87 -20.54 3.27
C GLN A 145 -6.30 -19.19 2.80
N ALA A 146 -7.17 -18.20 2.55
CA ALA A 146 -6.76 -16.84 2.18
C ALA A 146 -5.90 -16.20 3.28
N LEU A 147 -6.33 -16.28 4.54
CA LEU A 147 -5.57 -15.75 5.67
C LEU A 147 -4.19 -16.40 5.78
N ALA A 148 -4.12 -17.73 5.73
CA ALA A 148 -2.86 -18.46 5.81
C ALA A 148 -1.94 -18.14 4.63
N PHE A 149 -2.49 -18.02 3.42
CA PHE A 149 -1.74 -17.63 2.23
C PHE A 149 -1.17 -16.22 2.36
N CYS A 150 -2.00 -15.22 2.66
CA CYS A 150 -1.58 -13.83 2.79
C CYS A 150 -0.49 -13.68 3.85
N GLN A 151 -0.66 -14.28 5.03
CA GLN A 151 0.34 -14.22 6.09
C GLN A 151 1.65 -14.86 5.65
N ARG A 152 1.63 -16.09 5.16
CA ARG A 152 2.84 -16.81 4.76
C ARG A 152 3.60 -16.12 3.61
N ALA A 153 2.86 -15.67 2.59
CA ALA A 153 3.43 -15.07 1.39
C ALA A 153 4.05 -13.68 1.66
N THR A 154 3.54 -12.94 2.65
CA THR A 154 4.03 -11.60 2.98
C THR A 154 5.03 -11.57 4.14
N ARG A 155 4.97 -12.54 5.06
CA ARG A 155 5.90 -12.72 6.18
C ARG A 155 7.09 -13.60 5.79
N GLU A 156 7.01 -14.91 6.06
CA GLU A 156 8.14 -15.83 5.98
C GLU A 156 8.71 -15.95 4.56
N GLU A 157 7.84 -16.04 3.55
CA GLU A 157 8.23 -16.12 2.14
C GLU A 157 8.47 -14.73 1.51
N GLY A 158 8.11 -13.67 2.23
CA GLY A 158 8.11 -12.29 1.78
C GLY A 158 9.18 -11.44 2.48
N ILE A 159 8.73 -10.56 3.38
CA ILE A 159 9.59 -9.57 4.03
C ILE A 159 10.73 -10.24 4.79
N ASP A 160 10.46 -11.32 5.54
CA ASP A 160 11.48 -11.96 6.37
C ASP A 160 12.53 -12.69 5.53
N ALA A 161 12.12 -13.35 4.44
CA ALA A 161 13.05 -13.93 3.48
C ALA A 161 13.99 -12.86 2.92
N MET A 162 13.44 -11.73 2.46
CA MET A 162 14.23 -10.63 1.89
C MET A 162 15.17 -9.97 2.89
N LEU A 163 14.74 -9.82 4.15
CA LEU A 163 15.58 -9.26 5.21
C LEU A 163 16.71 -10.21 5.61
N ASN A 164 16.46 -11.51 5.66
CA ASN A 164 17.45 -12.50 6.10
C ASN A 164 18.38 -12.98 4.98
N GLN A 165 17.90 -12.95 3.74
CA GLN A 165 18.63 -13.38 2.54
C GLN A 165 18.85 -12.18 1.64
N GLY A 166 19.53 -11.16 2.16
CA GLY A 166 19.98 -10.06 1.34
C GLY A 166 20.76 -10.55 0.10
N PRO A 167 21.13 -9.64 -0.80
CA PRO A 167 21.55 -9.97 -2.17
C PRO A 167 22.81 -10.84 -2.26
N ASP A 168 23.64 -10.81 -1.22
CA ASP A 168 24.86 -11.57 -1.02
C ASP A 168 24.72 -12.67 0.04
N GLY A 169 23.47 -12.99 0.43
CA GLY A 169 23.14 -13.91 1.52
C GLY A 169 23.29 -13.30 2.92
N THR A 170 23.57 -12.00 3.05
CA THR A 170 23.67 -11.34 4.36
C THR A 170 22.33 -10.79 4.83
N ARG A 171 22.13 -10.74 6.15
CA ARG A 171 20.98 -10.07 6.74
C ARG A 171 21.07 -8.55 6.54
N ILE A 172 19.97 -7.93 6.15
CA ILE A 172 19.83 -6.48 5.99
C ILE A 172 18.85 -5.92 7.03
N ASP A 173 18.95 -4.62 7.32
CA ASP A 173 18.24 -4.00 8.44
C ASP A 173 16.80 -3.58 8.11
N ALA A 174 16.57 -3.16 6.87
CA ALA A 174 15.28 -2.72 6.33
C ALA A 174 15.25 -2.85 4.80
N LEU A 175 14.06 -2.99 4.23
CA LEU A 175 13.82 -2.98 2.78
C LEU A 175 13.45 -1.56 2.34
N LEU A 176 14.21 -0.97 1.41
CA LEU A 176 13.87 0.33 0.80
C LEU A 176 13.02 0.11 -0.47
N VAL A 177 11.84 0.70 -0.53
CA VAL A 177 10.82 0.45 -1.56
C VAL A 177 10.09 1.72 -2.04
N PRO A 178 9.62 1.76 -3.31
CA PRO A 178 8.83 2.88 -3.82
C PRO A 178 7.34 2.79 -3.38
N PRO A 179 6.76 3.82 -2.72
CA PRO A 179 5.37 3.77 -2.22
C PRO A 179 4.29 4.05 -3.29
N ARG A 180 4.65 4.72 -4.40
CA ARG A 180 3.72 5.42 -5.31
C ARG A 180 2.53 4.61 -5.84
N VAL A 181 2.67 3.29 -6.03
CA VAL A 181 1.63 2.43 -6.65
C VAL A 181 0.95 1.49 -5.66
N GLY A 182 1.21 1.68 -4.37
CA GLY A 182 0.53 1.05 -3.24
C GLY A 182 0.77 -0.41 -2.95
N GLN A 183 1.36 -1.14 -3.89
CA GLN A 183 1.73 -2.54 -3.72
C GLN A 183 2.70 -2.78 -2.56
N THR A 184 3.60 -1.82 -2.29
CA THR A 184 4.68 -2.03 -1.31
C THR A 184 4.16 -1.97 0.13
N TYR A 185 3.41 -0.94 0.50
CA TYR A 185 2.80 -0.87 1.84
C TYR A 185 1.67 -1.87 2.02
N GLN A 186 1.01 -2.33 0.95
CA GLN A 186 0.02 -3.41 1.02
C GLN A 186 0.65 -4.71 1.55
N ILE A 187 1.86 -5.06 1.10
CA ILE A 187 2.56 -6.27 1.59
C ILE A 187 2.87 -6.16 3.08
N ALA A 188 3.39 -5.02 3.54
CA ALA A 188 3.64 -4.78 4.97
C ALA A 188 2.35 -4.80 5.80
N ALA A 189 1.26 -4.24 5.26
CA ALA A 189 -0.05 -4.24 5.92
C ALA A 189 -0.61 -5.66 6.10
N GLN A 190 -0.57 -6.49 5.07
CA GLN A 190 -0.97 -7.91 5.15
C GLN A 190 -0.10 -8.70 6.13
N ALA A 191 1.21 -8.44 6.16
CA ALA A 191 2.11 -9.07 7.12
C ALA A 191 1.83 -8.61 8.56
N GLY A 192 1.28 -7.41 8.75
CA GLY A 192 1.20 -6.75 10.05
C GLY A 192 2.56 -6.23 10.52
N TYR A 193 3.43 -5.85 9.58
CA TYR A 193 4.82 -5.44 9.84
C TYR A 193 4.99 -3.92 9.71
N PRO A 194 6.00 -3.32 10.36
CA PRO A 194 6.18 -1.88 10.38
C PRO A 194 6.64 -1.34 9.02
N TYR A 195 6.05 -0.21 8.62
CA TYR A 195 6.36 0.53 7.39
C TYR A 195 6.53 2.03 7.72
N ILE A 196 7.61 2.65 7.25
CA ILE A 196 7.83 4.10 7.36
C ILE A 196 8.01 4.68 5.96
N THR A 197 7.30 5.76 5.64
CA THR A 197 7.58 6.56 4.44
C THR A 197 8.30 7.84 4.84
N ILE A 198 9.45 8.10 4.24
CA ILE A 198 10.17 9.37 4.39
C ILE A 198 10.03 10.21 3.12
N PRO A 199 9.87 11.54 3.22
CA PRO A 199 9.82 12.41 2.04
C PRO A 199 11.11 12.32 1.22
N ALA A 200 10.97 12.15 -0.11
CA ALA A 200 12.13 11.96 -0.99
C ALA A 200 12.37 13.16 -1.90
N ALA A 201 11.34 13.63 -2.62
CA ALA A 201 11.36 14.85 -3.43
C ALA A 201 9.94 15.16 -3.97
N THR A 202 9.85 16.14 -4.87
CA THR A 202 8.67 16.42 -5.69
C THR A 202 8.95 16.11 -7.16
N GLU A 203 7.92 15.65 -7.88
CA GLU A 203 7.96 15.52 -9.34
C GLU A 203 8.24 16.86 -10.02
N LYS A 204 9.00 16.84 -11.10
CA LYS A 204 9.32 18.08 -11.83
C LYS A 204 8.11 18.59 -12.61
N GLU A 205 7.29 17.67 -13.09
CA GLU A 205 6.19 17.90 -14.03
C GLU A 205 5.00 18.58 -13.34
N ASN A 206 4.56 18.07 -12.19
CA ASN A 206 3.36 18.53 -11.49
C ASN A 206 3.64 18.99 -10.04
N GLY A 207 4.88 18.84 -9.52
CA GLY A 207 5.20 19.18 -8.14
C GLY A 207 4.66 18.21 -7.09
N MET A 208 4.10 17.06 -7.49
CA MET A 208 3.55 16.06 -6.57
C MET A 208 4.67 15.46 -5.70
N PRO A 209 4.53 15.45 -4.36
CA PRO A 209 5.51 14.82 -3.49
C PRO A 209 5.54 13.30 -3.69
N PHE A 210 6.73 12.72 -3.60
CA PHE A 210 6.92 11.29 -3.48
C PHE A 210 7.90 10.97 -2.35
N GLY A 211 7.70 9.80 -1.75
CA GLY A 211 8.51 9.30 -0.65
C GLY A 211 9.35 8.08 -1.00
N LEU A 212 10.15 7.68 -0.04
CA LEU A 212 10.83 6.39 0.02
C LEU A 212 10.24 5.61 1.20
N GLY A 213 9.73 4.42 0.92
CA GLY A 213 9.23 3.50 1.94
C GLY A 213 10.34 2.63 2.51
N LEU A 214 10.28 2.36 3.81
CA LEU A 214 11.15 1.43 4.51
C LEU A 214 10.26 0.39 5.22
N MET A 215 10.55 -0.90 5.02
CA MET A 215 9.85 -2.01 5.67
C MET A 215 10.79 -2.77 6.61
N GLY A 216 10.29 -3.08 7.81
CA GLY A 216 10.98 -3.93 8.80
C GLY A 216 10.26 -5.26 9.03
N SER A 217 10.85 -6.13 9.84
CA SER A 217 10.17 -7.33 10.34
C SER A 217 9.29 -7.00 11.55
N ALA A 218 8.51 -7.97 12.03
CA ALA A 218 7.66 -7.82 13.21
C ALA A 218 8.45 -7.27 14.41
N TRP A 219 7.87 -6.26 15.08
CA TRP A 219 8.39 -5.69 16.32
C TRP A 219 9.78 -5.03 16.21
N GLU A 220 10.21 -4.70 14.99
CA GLU A 220 11.48 -4.02 14.73
C GLU A 220 11.32 -2.50 14.55
N GLU A 221 10.25 -1.89 15.07
CA GLU A 221 9.97 -0.45 14.94
C GLU A 221 11.16 0.41 15.41
N GLU A 222 11.79 0.05 16.53
CA GLU A 222 12.95 0.80 17.06
C GLU A 222 14.08 0.86 16.02
N LYS A 223 14.42 -0.28 15.42
CA LYS A 223 15.45 -0.38 14.40
C LYS A 223 15.01 0.37 13.13
N LEU A 224 13.76 0.18 12.70
CA LEU A 224 13.23 0.83 11.51
C LEU A 224 13.23 2.37 11.64
N ILE A 225 12.92 2.91 12.82
CA ILE A 225 13.00 4.35 13.12
C ILE A 225 14.44 4.84 13.01
N ARG A 226 15.42 4.13 13.60
CA ARG A 226 16.85 4.51 13.52
C ARG A 226 17.34 4.55 12.08
N VAL A 227 17.04 3.51 11.29
CA VAL A 227 17.43 3.42 9.87
C VAL A 227 16.73 4.50 9.04
N SER A 228 15.44 4.75 9.27
CA SER A 228 14.68 5.77 8.56
C SER A 228 15.16 7.18 8.87
N SER A 229 15.50 7.47 10.14
CA SER A 229 16.09 8.75 10.55
C SER A 229 17.43 8.99 9.86
N ALA A 230 18.29 7.97 9.81
CA ALA A 230 19.56 8.05 9.11
C ALA A 230 19.39 8.29 7.61
N ALA A 231 18.46 7.57 6.97
CA ALA A 231 18.13 7.78 5.57
C ALA A 231 17.62 9.20 5.30
N GLU A 232 16.76 9.75 6.18
CA GLU A 232 16.31 11.14 6.09
C GLU A 232 17.48 12.13 6.21
N ASP A 233 18.43 11.90 7.12
CA ASP A 233 19.59 12.79 7.28
C ASP A 233 20.51 12.79 6.05
N VAL A 234 20.69 11.66 5.39
CA VAL A 234 21.44 11.61 4.12
C VAL A 234 20.74 12.40 3.03
N ILE A 235 19.42 12.27 2.95
CA ILE A 235 18.62 13.02 1.99
C ILE A 235 18.76 14.53 2.24
N LYS A 236 18.74 14.97 3.51
CA LYS A 236 18.99 16.38 3.89
C LYS A 236 20.40 16.83 3.51
N GLN A 237 21.42 16.00 3.73
CA GLN A 237 22.81 16.33 3.36
C GLN A 237 22.97 16.47 1.85
N ALA A 238 22.39 15.55 1.06
CA ALA A 238 22.38 15.64 -0.39
C ALA A 238 21.68 16.92 -0.88
N GLN A 239 20.56 17.30 -0.26
CA GLN A 239 19.88 18.57 -0.52
C GLN A 239 20.78 19.78 -0.24
N ALA A 240 21.49 19.78 0.89
CA ALA A 240 22.43 20.85 1.26
C ALA A 240 23.63 20.95 0.28
N GLN A 241 24.00 19.85 -0.38
CA GLN A 241 25.02 19.81 -1.43
C GLN A 241 24.47 20.22 -2.82
N GLY A 242 23.23 20.70 -2.90
CA GLY A 242 22.62 21.20 -4.13
C GLY A 242 21.97 20.14 -5.00
N MET A 243 21.86 18.89 -4.54
CA MET A 243 21.06 17.88 -5.24
C MET A 243 19.57 18.21 -5.10
N LYS A 244 18.80 18.00 -6.18
CA LYS A 244 17.33 18.16 -6.17
C LYS A 244 16.63 16.95 -5.54
N VAL A 245 16.99 16.65 -4.29
CA VAL A 245 16.41 15.63 -3.44
C VAL A 245 16.06 16.26 -2.09
N GLY A 246 15.24 15.60 -1.30
CA GLY A 246 14.79 16.04 0.02
C GLY A 246 13.44 16.71 0.05
N ARG A 247 13.11 17.21 1.24
CA ARG A 247 11.82 17.83 1.54
C ARG A 247 11.78 19.20 0.88
N THR A 248 11.48 19.22 -0.42
CA THR A 248 11.15 20.44 -1.14
C THR A 248 9.94 21.08 -0.45
N LEU A 249 10.02 22.40 -0.24
CA LEU A 249 8.87 23.14 0.29
C LEU A 249 7.70 23.00 -0.70
N PRO A 250 6.45 22.91 -0.20
CA PRO A 250 5.29 22.88 -1.08
C PRO A 250 5.33 24.06 -2.05
N GLU A 251 5.18 23.78 -3.34
CA GLU A 251 5.09 24.80 -4.37
C GLU A 251 3.64 24.89 -4.85
N TRP A 252 3.08 26.10 -4.91
CA TRP A 252 1.70 26.35 -5.36
C TRP A 252 1.57 26.29 -6.89
N ARG A 253 1.83 25.12 -7.48
CA ARG A 253 1.89 24.96 -8.95
C ARG A 253 0.52 24.96 -9.65
N GLU A 254 -0.56 24.75 -8.91
CA GLU A 254 -1.93 24.63 -9.45
C GLU A 254 -2.98 25.41 -8.63
N TYR A 255 -2.63 26.59 -8.08
CA TYR A 255 -3.53 27.38 -7.22
C TYR A 255 -4.84 27.86 -7.89
N THR A 256 -4.92 27.79 -9.23
CA THR A 256 -6.12 28.09 -10.03
C THR A 256 -6.87 26.85 -10.50
N ALA A 257 -6.32 25.65 -10.29
CA ALA A 257 -7.01 24.41 -10.63
C ALA A 257 -8.26 24.30 -9.75
N ARG A 258 -9.41 24.16 -10.40
CA ARG A 258 -10.61 23.71 -9.69
C ARG A 258 -10.39 22.24 -9.37
N ASN A 259 -10.61 21.83 -8.12
CA ASN A 259 -10.79 20.43 -7.77
C ASN A 259 -12.08 19.95 -8.45
N ILE A 260 -11.98 19.60 -9.72
CA ILE A 260 -13.09 19.00 -10.46
C ILE A 260 -13.00 17.51 -10.11
N PRO A 261 -14.04 16.92 -9.47
CA PRO A 261 -14.11 15.46 -9.36
C PRO A 261 -14.01 14.91 -10.77
N VAL A 262 -12.94 14.15 -11.02
CA VAL A 262 -12.55 13.74 -12.36
C VAL A 262 -13.64 12.81 -12.88
N ILE A 263 -14.58 13.33 -13.67
CA ILE A 263 -15.46 12.52 -14.51
C ILE A 263 -14.54 11.90 -15.56
N ASN A 264 -14.12 10.66 -15.33
CA ASN A 264 -13.36 9.89 -16.30
C ASN A 264 -14.29 9.50 -17.47
N ILE A 265 -14.40 10.38 -18.47
CA ILE A 265 -15.01 10.06 -19.78
C ILE A 265 -14.02 9.25 -20.62
#